data_AF-A0A2D5HHG7-F1
#
_entry.id   AF-A0A2D5HHG7-F1
#
_cell.length_a   1.000
_cell.length_b   1.000
_cell.length_c   1.000
_cell.angle_alpha   90.00
_cell.angle_beta   90.00
_cell.angle_gamma   90.00
#
_symmetry.space_group_name_H-M   'P 1'
#
loop_
_entity.id
_entity.type
_entity.pdbx_description
1 polymer ?
#
loop_
_entity_poly.entity_id
_entity_poly.type
_entity_poly.pdbx_seq_one_letter_code
_entity_poly.pdbx_strand_id
1 'polypeptide(L)' 'MIDKAKGTIGGLTDLGLALLALAIVLTLLVGAGNMAFFGGVVGNITALVAELGSSGLPGLVAVGIILWLFQR' A
#
# COMPACT_ATOMS: atom_id res chain seq x y z
N MET A 1 -4.54 -26.81 -6.77
CA MET A 1 -4.85 -26.14 -5.48
C MET A 1 -4.07 -24.84 -5.31
N ILE A 2 -2.76 -24.84 -5.59
CA ILE A 2 -1.92 -23.62 -5.62
C ILE A 2 -2.47 -22.53 -6.56
N ASP A 3 -3.01 -22.90 -7.73
CA ASP A 3 -3.55 -21.90 -8.68
C ASP A 3 -4.82 -21.22 -8.16
N LYS A 4 -5.66 -21.95 -7.41
CA LYS A 4 -6.83 -21.39 -6.75
C LYS A 4 -6.43 -20.42 -5.63
N ALA A 5 -5.42 -20.78 -4.84
CA ALA A 5 -4.87 -19.91 -3.80
C ALA A 5 -4.25 -18.63 -4.39
N LYS A 6 -3.47 -18.74 -5.48
CA LYS A 6 -2.92 -17.60 -6.21
C LYS A 6 -4.02 -16.67 -6.73
N GLY A 7 -5.08 -17.23 -7.31
CA GLY A 7 -6.23 -16.44 -7.78
C GLY A 7 -6.95 -15.70 -6.65
N THR A 8 -7.18 -16.36 -5.50
CA THR A 8 -7.79 -15.72 -4.33
C THR A 8 -6.93 -14.59 -3.76
N ILE A 9 -5.61 -14.81 -3.65
CA ILE A 9 -4.69 -13.79 -3.14
C ILE A 9 -4.64 -12.60 -4.08
N GLY A 10 -4.51 -12.83 -5.40
CA GLY A 10 -4.52 -11.76 -6.40
C GLY A 10 -5.80 -10.91 -6.33
N GLY A 11 -6.96 -11.56 -6.32
CA GLY A 11 -8.24 -10.83 -6.22
C GLY A 11 -8.40 -10.06 -4.89
N LEU A 12 -7.88 -10.59 -3.78
CA LEU A 12 -7.90 -9.88 -2.50
C LEU A 12 -6.91 -8.71 -2.47
N THR A 13 -5.75 -8.85 -3.12
CA THR A 13 -4.77 -7.77 -3.28
C THR A 13 -5.33 -6.63 -4.13
N ASP A 14 -6.00 -6.94 -5.24
CA ASP A 14 -6.66 -5.92 -6.08
C ASP A 14 -7.77 -5.19 -5.33
N LEU A 15 -8.59 -5.92 -4.56
CA LEU A 15 -9.61 -5.32 -3.71
C LEU A 15 -8.97 -4.43 -2.63
N GLY A 16 -7.90 -4.89 -2.00
CA GLY A 16 -7.15 -4.12 -1.01
C GLY A 16 -6.56 -2.83 -1.60
N LEU A 17 -5.99 -2.89 -2.81
CA LEU A 17 -5.48 -1.72 -3.54
C LEU A 17 -6.59 -0.72 -3.85
N ALA A 18 -7.76 -1.19 -4.31
CA ALA A 18 -8.92 -0.33 -4.55
C ALA A 18 -9.40 0.36 -3.27
N LEU A 19 -9.42 -0.37 -2.14
CA LEU A 19 -9.78 0.18 -0.83
C LEU A 19 -8.74 1.19 -0.32
N LEU A 20 -7.45 0.94 -0.53
CA LEU A 20 -6.37 1.89 -0.21
C LEU A 20 -6.54 3.18 -1.02
N ALA A 21 -6.80 3.09 -2.32
CA ALA A 21 -7.03 4.25 -3.17
C ALA A 21 -8.23 5.09 -2.68
N LEU A 22 -9.35 4.44 -2.37
CA LEU A 22 -10.52 5.11 -1.80
C LEU A 22 -10.20 5.80 -0.46
N ALA A 23 -9.49 5.10 0.42
CA ALA A 23 -9.09 5.61 1.73
C ALA A 23 -8.24 6.88 1.62
N ILE A 24 -7.30 6.93 0.67
CA ILE A 24 -6.46 8.11 0.42
C ILE A 24 -7.33 9.29 0.00
N VAL A 25 -8.21 9.11 -0.99
CA VAL A 25 -9.10 10.19 -1.47
C VAL A 25 -9.96 10.72 -0.33
N LEU A 26 -10.62 9.84 0.42
CA LEU A 26 -11.48 10.25 1.53
C LEU A 26 -10.70 10.96 2.65
N THR A 27 -9.47 10.50 2.96
CA THR A 27 -8.62 11.10 4.01
C THR A 27 -8.22 12.51 3.65
N LEU A 28 -7.94 12.77 2.37
CA LEU A 28 -7.61 14.10 1.87
C LEU A 28 -8.82 15.04 1.83
N LEU A 29 -10.03 14.52 1.58
CA LEU A 29 -11.26 15.34 1.51
C LEU A 29 -11.83 15.70 2.89
N VAL A 30 -11.86 14.73 3.81
CA VAL A 30 -12.54 14.88 5.11
C VAL A 30 -11.55 15.22 6.24
N GLY A 31 -10.26 14.96 6.03
CA GLY A 31 -9.22 15.11 7.03
C GLY A 31 -9.05 13.85 7.88
N ALA A 32 -7.79 13.50 8.19
CA ALA A 32 -7.43 12.26 8.88
C ALA A 32 -8.04 12.09 10.28
N GLY A 33 -8.29 13.20 11.00
CA GLY A 33 -8.85 13.18 12.36
C GLY A 33 -10.35 12.84 12.44
N ASN A 34 -11.07 12.88 11.31
CA ASN A 34 -12.52 12.69 11.27
C ASN A 34 -12.96 11.33 10.70
N MET A 35 -12.01 10.44 10.39
CA MET A 35 -12.30 9.10 9.85
C MET A 35 -11.79 7.98 10.76
N ALA A 36 -12.73 7.25 11.36
CA ALA A 36 -12.45 6.17 12.31
C ALA A 36 -11.77 4.93 11.69
N PHE A 37 -11.99 4.65 10.39
CA PHE A 37 -11.50 3.42 9.74
C PHE A 37 -10.38 3.66 8.72
N PHE A 38 -10.37 4.81 8.04
CA PHE A 38 -9.45 5.09 6.92
C PHE A 38 -8.36 6.14 7.25
N GLY A 39 -8.44 6.81 8.40
CA GLY A 39 -7.57 7.95 8.72
C GLY A 39 -6.08 7.63 8.83
N GLY A 40 -5.72 6.37 9.12
CA GLY A 40 -4.31 5.94 9.23
C GLY A 40 -3.62 5.57 7.91
N VAL A 41 -4.37 5.43 6.81
CA VAL A 41 -3.82 4.86 5.56
C VAL A 41 -2.76 5.76 4.95
N VAL A 42 -3.04 7.05 4.83
CA VAL A 42 -2.09 8.03 4.27
C VAL A 42 -0.82 8.10 5.12
N GLY A 43 -0.99 8.16 6.46
CA GLY A 43 0.14 8.19 7.40
C GLY A 43 1.05 6.98 7.26
N ASN A 44 0.48 5.78 7.18
CA ASN A 44 1.24 4.53 7.03
C ASN A 44 2.04 4.50 5.72
N ILE A 45 1.43 4.95 4.61
CA ILE A 45 2.12 5.04 3.31
C ILE A 45 3.26 6.05 3.39
N THR A 46 3.02 7.24 3.95
CA THR A 46 4.07 8.26 4.06
C THR A 46 5.21 7.82 4.97
N ALA A 47 4.92 7.10 6.06
CA ALA A 47 5.93 6.56 6.96
C ALA A 47 6.80 5.50 6.27
N LEU A 48 6.17 4.58 5.52
CA LEU A 48 6.89 3.59 4.72
C LEU A 48 7.81 4.25 3.69
N VAL A 49 7.31 5.26 2.96
CA VAL A 49 8.13 5.99 1.98
C VAL A 49 9.30 6.70 2.65
N ALA A 50 9.09 7.31 3.82
CA ALA A 50 10.15 7.96 4.58
C ALA A 50 11.20 6.96 5.11
N GLU A 51 10.78 5.78 5.57
CA GLU A 51 11.67 4.71 6.03
C GLU A 51 12.53 4.18 4.87
N LEU A 52 11.91 3.93 3.71
CA LEU A 52 12.62 3.52 2.50
C LEU A 52 13.60 4.61 2.02
N GLY A 53 13.20 5.88 2.06
CA GLY A 53 14.06 7.00 1.68
C GLY A 53 15.25 7.23 2.63
N SER A 54 15.02 7.08 3.94
CA SER A 54 16.05 7.29 4.97
C SER A 54 17.04 6.13 5.09
N SER A 55 16.68 4.94 4.61
CA SER A 55 17.54 3.76 4.64
C SER A 55 18.70 3.79 3.63
N GLY A 56 18.76 4.75 2.70
CA GLY A 56 19.84 4.87 1.71
C GLY A 56 19.83 3.75 0.65
N LEU A 57 20.99 3.13 0.38
CA LEU A 57 21.12 2.09 -0.65
C LEU A 57 20.19 0.87 -0.42
N PRO A 58 20.08 0.31 0.81
CA PRO A 58 19.11 -0.75 1.12
C PRO A 58 17.67 -0.37 0.79
N GLY A 59 17.28 0.89 1.01
CA GLY A 59 15.95 1.38 0.69
C GLY A 59 15.63 1.35 -0.80
N LEU A 60 16.60 1.75 -1.64
CA LEU A 60 16.48 1.66 -3.10
C LEU A 60 16.36 0.22 -3.59
N VAL A 61 17.13 -0.71 -3.01
CA VAL A 61 17.03 -2.15 -3.32
C VAL A 61 15.65 -2.68 -2.96
N ALA A 62 15.12 -2.32 -1.80
CA ALA A 62 13.78 -2.71 -1.37
C ALA A 62 12.70 -2.19 -2.34
N VAL A 63 12.77 -0.93 -2.75
CA VAL A 63 11.86 -0.36 -3.76
C VAL A 63 11.95 -1.13 -5.08
N GLY A 64 13.16 -1.45 -5.55
CA GLY A 64 13.35 -2.22 -6.78
C GLY A 64 12.70 -3.60 -6.73
N ILE A 65 12.82 -4.31 -5.60
CA ILE A 65 12.16 -5.61 -5.39
C ILE A 65 10.64 -5.46 -5.39
N ILE A 66 10.10 -4.44 -4.70
CA ILE A 66 8.65 -4.19 -4.65
C ILE A 66 8.10 -3.96 -6.06
N LEU A 67 8.73 -3.07 -6.85
CA LEU A 67 8.30 -2.78 -8.21
C LEU A 67 8.36 -4.02 -9.11
N TRP A 68 9.40 -4.85 -8.96
CA TRP A 68 9.53 -6.10 -9.70
C TRP A 68 8.41 -7.10 -9.36
N LEU A 69 7.99 -7.17 -8.10
CA LEU A 69 6.88 -8.04 -7.67
C LEU A 69 5.53 -7.63 -8.26
N PHE A 70 5.31 -6.33 -8.48
CA PHE A 70 4.09 -5.80 -9.11
C PHE A 70 4.10 -5.87 -10.65
N GLN A 71 5.23 -6.15 -11.29
CA GLN A 71 5.36 -6.31 -12.75
C GLN A 71 5.05 -7.73 -13.25
N ARG A 72 4.48 -8.59 -12.40
CA ARG A 72 4.21 -10.01 -12.69
C ARG A 72 2.70 -10.28 -12.74
#